data_AF-A0A3N7F9B7-F1
#
_entry.id   AF-A0A3N7F9B7-F1
#
_cell.length_a   1.000
_cell.length_b   1.000
_cell.length_c   1.000
_cell.angle_alpha   90.00
_cell.angle_beta   90.00
_cell.angle_gamma   90.00
#
_symmetry.space_group_name_H-M   'P 1'
#
loop_
_entity.id
_entity.type
_entity.pdbx_description
1 polymer ?
#
loop_
_entity_poly.entity_id
_entity_poly.type
_entity_poly.pdbx_seq_one_letter_code
_entity_poly.pdbx_strand_id
1 'polypeptide(L)'
;MKATFFITYLMVDGWAGMAGEILMLKPLIIYHLKNIFLVKTEKDRQEAMDAGSLGFNTSETRMQLYFLLGLVNAAVTPILLPFIVIFFSFSYVVFRHQIINVYNQEYESGAVFWPSVHGRIITALVISQLLMMGLLSTKQASQSTPFAIALPVLTI
;
A
#
# COMPACT_ATOMS: atom_id res chain seq x y z
N MET A 1 -13.30 -17.74 7.82
CA MET A 1 -14.07 -17.54 6.57
C MET A 1 -13.71 -16.25 5.84
N LYS A 2 -13.65 -15.07 6.49
CA LYS A 2 -13.29 -13.81 5.78
C LYS A 2 -11.81 -13.68 5.38
N ALA A 3 -10.89 -14.40 6.04
CA ALA A 3 -9.46 -14.32 5.72
C ALA A 3 -9.12 -14.74 4.27
N THR A 4 -9.83 -15.74 3.72
CA THR A 4 -9.64 -16.19 2.34
C THR A 4 -9.94 -15.09 1.32
N PHE A 5 -10.98 -14.27 1.59
CA PHE A 5 -11.29 -13.11 0.76
C PHE A 5 -10.14 -12.09 0.75
N PHE A 6 -9.55 -11.80 1.91
CA PHE A 6 -8.43 -10.86 2.00
C PHE A 6 -7.16 -11.40 1.31
N ILE A 7 -6.91 -12.71 1.37
CA ILE A 7 -5.82 -13.33 0.60
C ILE A 7 -6.05 -13.14 -0.90
N THR A 8 -7.24 -13.46 -1.41
CA THR A 8 -7.56 -13.29 -2.84
C THR A 8 -7.51 -11.82 -3.26
N TYR A 9 -7.99 -10.91 -2.41
CA TYR A 9 -7.92 -9.47 -2.67
C TYR A 9 -6.47 -8.98 -2.77
N LEU A 10 -5.59 -9.42 -1.84
CA LEU A 10 -4.18 -9.06 -1.87
C LEU A 10 -3.46 -9.61 -3.13
N MET A 11 -3.81 -10.83 -3.56
CA MET A 11 -3.22 -11.41 -4.78
C MET A 11 -3.67 -10.66 -6.03
N VAL A 12 -4.94 -10.27 -6.12
CA VAL A 12 -5.48 -9.59 -7.30
C VAL A 12 -5.09 -8.11 -7.32
N ASP A 13 -5.46 -7.35 -6.29
CA ASP A 13 -5.22 -5.91 -6.25
C ASP A 13 -3.76 -5.57 -5.92
N GLY A 14 -3.14 -6.34 -5.03
CA GLY A 14 -1.75 -6.14 -4.64
C GLY A 14 -0.78 -6.63 -5.71
N TRP A 15 -0.71 -7.95 -5.93
CA TRP A 15 0.34 -8.51 -6.80
C TRP A 15 0.11 -8.16 -8.28
N ALA A 16 -1.10 -8.39 -8.80
CA ALA A 16 -1.37 -8.05 -10.20
C ALA A 16 -1.38 -6.54 -10.44
N GLY A 17 -1.83 -5.74 -9.45
CA GLY A 17 -1.74 -4.28 -9.49
C GLY A 17 -0.29 -3.79 -9.60
N MET A 18 0.63 -4.31 -8.78
CA MET A 18 2.05 -3.95 -8.84
C MET A 18 2.73 -4.45 -10.12
N ALA A 19 2.36 -5.62 -10.63
CA ALA A 19 2.85 -6.10 -11.92
C ALA A 19 2.38 -5.21 -13.08
N GLY A 20 1.13 -4.74 -13.03
CA GLY A 20 0.58 -3.80 -14.01
C GLY A 20 1.21 -2.41 -13.94
N GLU A 21 1.57 -1.94 -12.75
CA GLU A 21 2.31 -0.69 -12.51
C GLU A 21 3.65 -0.68 -13.27
N ILE A 22 4.44 -1.78 -13.23
CA ILE A 22 5.72 -1.86 -13.98
C ILE A 22 5.52 -1.60 -15.47
N LEU A 23 4.45 -2.15 -16.06
CA LEU A 23 4.18 -2.02 -17.49
C LEU A 23 3.77 -0.61 -17.90
N MET A 24 3.31 0.22 -16.95
CA MET A 24 2.84 1.58 -17.18
C MET A 24 1.94 1.69 -18.43
N LEU A 25 0.94 0.81 -18.53
CA LEU A 25 0.09 0.68 -19.73
C LEU A 25 -0.59 2.00 -20.12
N LYS A 26 -1.00 2.81 -19.14
CA LYS A 26 -1.66 4.10 -19.38
C LYS A 26 -0.76 5.08 -20.16
N PRO A 27 0.42 5.50 -19.66
CA PRO A 27 1.29 6.40 -20.40
C PRO A 27 1.80 5.76 -21.70
N LEU A 28 2.01 4.44 -21.75
CA LEU A 28 2.43 3.77 -22.99
C LEU A 28 1.39 3.86 -24.10
N ILE A 29 0.11 3.65 -23.80
CA ILE A 29 -0.98 3.79 -24.77
C ILE A 29 -1.14 5.25 -25.20
N ILE A 30 -1.11 6.19 -24.25
CA ILE A 30 -1.23 7.63 -24.54
C ILE A 30 -0.06 8.09 -25.41
N TYR A 31 1.17 7.63 -25.14
CA TYR A 31 2.35 7.94 -25.94
C TYR A 31 2.17 7.49 -27.39
N HIS A 32 1.76 6.24 -27.63
CA HIS A 32 1.53 5.75 -29.00
C HIS A 32 0.41 6.51 -29.70
N LEU A 33 -0.67 6.85 -28.99
CA LEU A 33 -1.77 7.63 -29.55
C LEU A 33 -1.32 9.05 -29.92
N LYS A 34 -0.63 9.75 -29.02
CA LYS A 34 -0.06 11.09 -29.28
C LYS A 34 0.94 11.05 -30.43
N ASN A 35 1.80 10.03 -30.49
CA ASN A 35 2.81 9.88 -31.53
C ASN A 35 2.20 9.68 -32.92
N ILE A 36 1.07 8.98 -33.02
CA ILE A 36 0.39 8.76 -34.31
C ILE A 36 -0.39 10.01 -34.77
N PHE A 37 -1.05 10.72 -33.86
CA PHE A 37 -1.99 11.78 -34.24
C PHE A 37 -1.47 13.21 -34.10
N LEU A 38 -0.58 13.48 -33.15
CA LEU A 38 -0.27 14.84 -32.68
C LEU A 38 1.21 15.23 -32.82
N VAL A 39 2.13 14.26 -32.77
CA VAL A 39 3.57 14.55 -32.85
C VAL A 39 3.97 14.92 -34.28
N LYS A 40 4.41 16.16 -34.47
CA LYS A 40 4.97 16.65 -35.74
C LYS A 40 6.41 17.13 -35.60
N THR A 41 6.81 17.48 -34.38
CA THR A 41 8.11 18.07 -34.04
C THR A 41 8.77 17.31 -32.88
N GLU A 42 10.11 17.38 -32.78
CA GLU A 42 10.86 16.68 -31.73
C GLU A 42 10.48 17.14 -30.31
N LYS A 43 10.03 18.40 -30.16
CA LYS A 43 9.50 18.92 -28.89
C LYS A 43 8.18 18.26 -28.48
N ASP A 44 7.26 18.02 -29.42
CA ASP A 44 5.98 17.35 -29.14
C ASP A 44 6.20 15.92 -28.66
N ARG A 45 7.28 15.28 -29.13
CA ARG A 45 7.69 13.95 -28.69
C ARG A 45 8.17 13.96 -27.23
N GLN A 46 8.92 14.98 -26.81
CA GLN A 46 9.35 15.14 -25.41
C GLN A 46 8.15 15.35 -24.48
N GLU A 47 7.18 16.17 -24.87
CA GLU A 47 5.94 16.37 -24.12
C GLU A 47 5.06 15.11 -24.05
N ALA A 48 5.11 14.26 -25.08
CA ALA A 48 4.40 12.98 -25.08
C ALA A 48 5.05 11.92 -24.19
N MET A 49 6.34 12.05 -23.87
CA MET A 49 7.11 11.11 -23.03
C MET A 49 6.96 11.36 -21.52
N ASP A 50 6.17 12.36 -21.11
CA ASP A 50 5.94 12.63 -19.69
C ASP A 50 5.16 11.49 -19.03
N ALA A 51 5.83 10.78 -18.13
CA ALA A 51 5.28 9.67 -17.37
C ALA A 51 4.50 10.14 -16.12
N GLY A 52 4.63 11.42 -15.76
CA GLY A 52 4.02 12.02 -14.58
C GLY A 52 4.74 11.71 -13.26
N SER A 53 4.15 12.17 -12.17
CA SER A 53 4.62 11.92 -10.80
C SER A 53 4.07 10.64 -10.19
N LEU A 54 4.74 10.17 -9.14
CA LEU A 54 4.26 9.06 -8.33
C LEU A 54 2.93 9.46 -7.68
N GLY A 55 1.88 8.67 -7.91
CA GLY A 55 0.54 8.90 -7.38
C GLY A 55 0.44 8.69 -5.87
N PHE A 56 1.09 9.56 -5.08
CA PHE A 56 1.24 9.44 -3.63
C PHE A 56 -0.08 9.15 -2.92
N ASN A 57 -1.15 9.87 -3.28
CA ASN A 57 -2.47 9.71 -2.69
C ASN A 57 -3.02 8.27 -2.82
N THR A 58 -2.78 7.61 -3.95
CA THR A 58 -3.34 6.28 -4.22
C THR A 58 -2.44 5.19 -3.66
N SER A 59 -1.12 5.28 -3.89
CA SER A 59 -0.15 4.28 -3.44
C SER A 59 -0.02 4.28 -1.91
N GLU A 60 0.00 5.45 -1.28
CA GLU A 60 0.07 5.59 0.19
C GLU A 60 -1.14 4.94 0.86
N THR A 61 -2.35 5.28 0.41
CA THR A 61 -3.60 4.75 0.95
C THR A 61 -3.68 3.22 0.81
N ARG A 62 -3.25 2.69 -0.35
CA ARG A 62 -3.23 1.24 -0.60
C ARG A 62 -2.26 0.51 0.33
N MET A 63 -1.04 1.04 0.48
CA MET A 63 -0.05 0.46 1.40
C MET A 63 -0.53 0.47 2.85
N GLN A 64 -1.18 1.56 3.29
CA GLN A 64 -1.75 1.67 4.64
C GLN A 64 -2.86 0.64 4.90
N LEU A 65 -3.71 0.36 3.90
CA LEU A 65 -4.74 -0.67 4.00
C LEU A 65 -4.12 -2.06 4.22
N TYR A 66 -3.11 -2.43 3.42
CA TYR A 66 -2.45 -3.73 3.57
C TYR A 66 -1.69 -3.85 4.89
N PHE A 67 -1.11 -2.74 5.37
CA PHE A 67 -0.47 -2.70 6.68
C PHE A 67 -1.47 -2.95 7.81
N LEU A 68 -2.64 -2.29 7.78
CA LEU A 68 -3.73 -2.52 8.71
C LEU A 68 -4.21 -3.99 8.66
N LEU A 69 -4.43 -4.53 7.46
CA LEU A 69 -4.84 -5.93 7.28
C LEU A 69 -3.81 -6.90 7.85
N GLY A 70 -2.52 -6.61 7.68
CA GLY A 70 -1.41 -7.37 8.27
C GLY A 70 -1.45 -7.35 9.78
N LEU A 71 -1.57 -6.17 10.40
CA LEU A 71 -1.62 -6.03 11.86
C LEU A 71 -2.84 -6.72 12.47
N VAL A 72 -4.02 -6.55 11.89
CA VAL A 72 -5.27 -7.14 12.41
C VAL A 72 -5.23 -8.67 12.30
N ASN A 73 -4.74 -9.20 11.18
CA ASN A 73 -4.74 -10.64 10.94
C ASN A 73 -3.48 -11.34 11.46
N ALA A 74 -2.46 -10.62 11.95
CA ALA A 74 -1.26 -11.22 12.52
C ALA A 74 -1.58 -12.21 13.65
N ALA A 75 -2.48 -11.82 14.55
CA ALA A 75 -2.91 -12.66 15.67
C ALA A 75 -4.04 -13.65 15.29
N VAL A 76 -4.82 -13.34 14.26
CA VAL A 76 -6.05 -14.11 13.91
C VAL A 76 -5.78 -15.19 12.86
N THR A 77 -5.03 -14.87 11.80
CA THR A 77 -4.76 -15.78 10.68
C THR A 77 -3.34 -15.52 10.15
N PRO A 78 -2.33 -16.18 10.74
CA PRO A 78 -0.92 -15.91 10.41
C PRO A 78 -0.55 -16.29 8.96
N ILE A 79 -1.37 -17.12 8.31
CA ILE A 79 -1.21 -17.50 6.90
C ILE A 79 -1.27 -16.29 5.96
N LEU A 80 -1.93 -15.18 6.34
CA LEU A 80 -1.97 -13.96 5.51
C LEU A 80 -0.62 -13.22 5.49
N LEU A 81 0.19 -13.33 6.55
CA LEU A 81 1.42 -12.55 6.72
C LEU A 81 2.46 -12.80 5.61
N PRO A 82 2.79 -14.06 5.23
CA PRO A 82 3.71 -14.31 4.12
C PRO A 82 3.30 -13.61 2.83
N PHE A 83 2.00 -13.58 2.50
CA PHE A 83 1.52 -12.93 1.28
C PHE A 83 1.73 -11.42 1.31
N ILE A 84 1.50 -10.79 2.47
CA ILE A 84 1.72 -9.36 2.68
C ILE A 84 3.21 -9.01 2.61
N VAL A 85 4.07 -9.84 3.22
CA VAL A 85 5.53 -9.64 3.14
C VAL A 85 6.01 -9.73 1.70
N ILE A 86 5.57 -10.74 0.95
CA ILE A 86 5.90 -10.88 -0.49
C ILE A 86 5.41 -9.66 -1.26
N PHE A 87 4.20 -9.18 -0.99
CA PHE A 87 3.67 -7.96 -1.61
C PHE A 87 4.56 -6.75 -1.32
N PHE A 88 4.97 -6.51 -0.08
CA PHE A 88 5.83 -5.37 0.26
C PHE A 88 7.23 -5.51 -0.35
N SER A 89 7.81 -6.72 -0.35
CA SER A 89 9.10 -6.97 -1.00
C SER A 89 9.04 -6.71 -2.51
N PHE A 90 7.99 -7.20 -3.18
CA PHE A 90 7.81 -6.96 -4.61
C PHE A 90 7.59 -5.46 -4.88
N SER A 91 6.72 -4.82 -4.10
CA SER A 91 6.42 -3.39 -4.22
C SER A 91 7.67 -2.53 -4.05
N TYR A 92 8.54 -2.87 -3.11
CA TYR A 92 9.80 -2.16 -2.90
C TYR A 92 10.69 -2.19 -4.15
N VAL A 93 10.86 -3.36 -4.77
CA VAL A 93 11.70 -3.50 -5.98
C VAL A 93 11.08 -2.72 -7.15
N VAL A 94 9.76 -2.82 -7.34
CA VAL A 94 9.03 -2.13 -8.41
C VAL A 94 9.13 -0.61 -8.26
N PHE A 95 8.73 -0.07 -7.11
CA PHE A 95 8.75 1.37 -6.91
C PHE A 95 10.18 1.92 -6.94
N ARG A 96 11.17 1.19 -6.43
CA ARG A 96 12.57 1.59 -6.55
C ARG A 96 13.01 1.69 -8.01
N HIS A 97 12.61 0.75 -8.86
CA HIS A 97 12.93 0.80 -10.29
C HIS A 97 12.23 1.99 -10.97
N GLN A 98 10.94 2.21 -10.70
CA GLN A 98 10.17 3.29 -11.33
C GLN A 98 10.63 4.68 -10.87
N ILE A 99 10.98 4.86 -9.59
CA ILE A 99 11.48 6.13 -9.04
C ILE A 99 12.80 6.54 -9.71
N ILE A 100 13.67 5.58 -10.02
CA ILE A 100 14.97 5.87 -10.65
C ILE A 100 14.83 6.14 -12.15
N ASN A 101 13.98 5.38 -12.85
CA ASN A 101 13.99 5.34 -14.31
C ASN A 101 12.86 6.11 -15.00
N VAL A 102 11.75 6.37 -14.31
CA VAL A 102 10.52 6.83 -14.99
C VAL A 102 9.88 8.03 -14.32
N TYR A 103 9.63 7.96 -13.01
CA TYR A 103 8.88 9.01 -12.33
C TYR A 103 9.70 10.29 -12.23
N ASN A 104 9.08 11.41 -12.63
CA ASN A 104 9.62 12.72 -12.40
C ASN A 104 8.95 13.34 -11.16
N GLN A 105 9.74 13.88 -10.24
CA GLN A 105 9.20 14.45 -9.02
C GLN A 105 8.72 15.89 -9.27
N GLU A 106 7.41 16.10 -9.27
CA GLU A 106 6.81 17.43 -9.48
C GLU A 106 7.04 18.40 -8.32
N TYR A 107 7.17 17.88 -7.09
CA TYR A 107 7.32 18.69 -5.88
C TYR A 107 8.26 18.05 -4.86
N GLU A 108 9.13 18.85 -4.26
CA GLU A 108 9.98 18.44 -3.13
C GLU A 108 9.33 18.81 -1.80
N SER A 109 8.66 17.84 -1.17
CA SER A 109 7.99 18.04 0.12
C SER A 109 8.92 17.90 1.34
N GLY A 110 10.17 17.44 1.18
CA GLY A 110 11.09 17.22 2.31
C GLY A 110 10.60 16.18 3.34
N ALA A 111 9.80 15.20 2.90
CA ALA A 111 9.20 14.16 3.75
C ALA A 111 8.30 14.67 4.90
N VAL A 112 7.71 15.86 4.77
CA VAL A 112 6.77 16.44 5.76
C VAL A 112 5.53 15.57 6.00
N PHE A 113 5.21 14.64 5.11
CA PHE A 113 4.11 13.69 5.28
C PHE A 113 4.38 12.60 6.35
N TRP A 114 5.62 12.41 6.79
CA TRP A 114 5.99 11.31 7.70
C TRP A 114 5.23 11.29 9.04
N PRO A 115 5.04 12.42 9.75
CA PRO A 115 4.24 12.44 10.98
C PRO A 115 2.79 12.00 10.76
N SER A 116 2.21 12.30 9.58
CA SER A 116 0.86 11.86 9.23
C SER A 116 0.81 10.34 9.02
N VAL A 117 1.77 9.79 8.26
CA VAL A 117 1.90 8.33 8.06
C VAL A 117 2.08 7.62 9.40
N HIS A 118 2.95 8.14 10.27
CA HIS A 118 3.18 7.58 11.59
C HIS A 118 1.90 7.56 12.43
N GLY A 119 1.14 8.66 12.48
CA GLY A 119 -0.13 8.71 13.20
C GLY A 119 -1.16 7.68 12.69
N ARG A 120 -1.19 7.42 11.38
CA ARG A 120 -2.05 6.38 10.78
C ARG A 120 -1.59 4.96 11.16
N ILE A 121 -0.28 4.72 11.23
CA ILE A 121 0.29 3.44 11.68
C ILE A 121 -0.07 3.17 13.15
N ILE A 122 0.09 4.17 14.03
CA ILE A 122 -0.29 4.07 15.44
C ILE A 122 -1.79 3.78 15.58
N THR A 123 -2.62 4.50 14.82
CA THR A 123 -4.08 4.27 14.79
C THR A 123 -4.42 2.84 14.34
N ALA A 124 -3.75 2.33 13.31
CA ALA A 124 -3.93 0.95 12.84
C ALA A 124 -3.54 -0.08 13.90
N LEU A 125 -2.50 0.20 14.70
CA LEU A 125 -2.05 -0.66 15.79
C LEU A 125 -3.06 -0.69 16.94
N VAL A 126 -3.60 0.46 17.33
CA VAL A 126 -4.71 0.56 18.30
C VAL A 126 -5.93 -0.21 17.80
N ILE A 127 -6.32 -0.06 16.53
CA ILE A 127 -7.44 -0.80 15.94
C ILE A 127 -7.20 -2.32 16.02
N SER A 128 -5.98 -2.79 15.71
CA SER A 128 -5.64 -4.22 15.82
C SER A 128 -5.79 -4.74 17.25
N GLN A 129 -5.29 -4.00 18.24
CA GLN A 129 -5.42 -4.37 19.65
C GLN A 129 -6.88 -4.40 20.12
N LEU A 130 -7.69 -3.42 19.74
CA LEU A 130 -9.13 -3.37 20.07
C LEU A 130 -9.88 -4.56 19.45
N LEU A 131 -9.61 -4.90 18.19
CA LEU A 131 -10.23 -6.04 17.51
C LEU A 131 -9.78 -7.37 18.12
N MET A 132 -8.51 -7.49 18.48
CA MET A 132 -7.98 -8.66 19.19
C MET A 132 -8.68 -8.85 20.54
N MET A 133 -8.89 -7.78 21.30
CA MET A 133 -9.66 -7.83 22.56
C MET A 133 -11.08 -8.34 22.32
N GLY A 134 -11.78 -7.78 21.33
CA GLY A 134 -13.12 -8.24 20.95
C GLY A 134 -13.16 -9.74 20.64
N LEU A 135 -12.16 -10.25 19.91
CA LEU A 135 -12.06 -11.66 19.57
C LEU A 135 -11.76 -12.54 20.80
N LEU A 136 -10.87 -12.13 21.69
CA LEU A 136 -10.55 -12.88 22.91
C LEU A 136 -11.73 -12.93 23.89
N SER A 137 -12.50 -11.83 24.01
CA SER A 137 -13.73 -11.79 24.81
C SER A 137 -14.77 -12.82 24.35
N THR A 138 -14.90 -13.04 23.03
CA THR A 138 -15.83 -14.07 22.50
C THR A 138 -15.40 -15.50 22.82
N LYS A 139 -14.10 -15.74 23.07
CA LYS A 139 -13.56 -17.06 23.40
C LYS A 139 -13.56 -17.37 24.91
N GLN A 140 -14.27 -16.59 25.72
CA GLN A 140 -14.32 -16.72 27.19
C GLN A 140 -12.94 -16.66 27.89
N ALA A 141 -11.93 -16.11 27.22
CA ALA A 141 -10.59 -15.92 27.80
C ALA A 141 -10.54 -14.65 28.68
N SER A 142 -11.35 -14.60 29.73
CA SER A 142 -11.51 -13.40 30.57
C SER A 142 -10.24 -13.02 31.35
N GLN A 143 -9.31 -13.96 31.53
CA GLN A 143 -8.04 -13.70 32.20
C GLN A 143 -7.07 -12.87 31.35
N SER A 144 -7.27 -12.81 30.03
CA SER A 144 -6.38 -12.06 29.11
C SER A 144 -6.79 -10.60 28.92
N THR A 145 -8.01 -10.22 29.35
CA THR A 145 -8.58 -8.88 29.16
C THR A 145 -7.78 -7.76 29.85
N PRO A 146 -7.27 -7.91 31.09
CA PRO A 146 -6.47 -6.86 31.75
C PRO A 146 -5.15 -6.58 31.03
N PHE A 147 -4.48 -7.62 30.55
CA PHE A 147 -3.22 -7.50 29.80
C PHE A 147 -3.42 -6.86 28.43
N ALA A 148 -4.55 -7.13 27.78
CA ALA A 148 -4.85 -6.58 26.47
C ALA A 148 -5.24 -5.09 26.52
N ILE A 149 -5.80 -4.60 27.64
CA ILE A 149 -6.11 -3.18 27.85
C ILE A 149 -4.85 -2.33 28.06
N ALA A 150 -3.80 -2.90 28.64
CA ALA A 150 -2.53 -2.19 28.80
C ALA A 150 -1.85 -1.85 27.46
N LEU A 151 -2.11 -2.64 26.41
CA LEU A 151 -1.45 -2.51 25.11
C LEU A 151 -1.82 -1.19 24.39
N PRO A 152 -3.11 -0.79 24.23
CA PRO A 152 -3.46 0.51 23.66
C PRO A 152 -2.91 1.69 24.46
N VAL A 153 -2.89 1.61 25.79
CA VAL A 153 -2.42 2.69 26.66
C VAL A 153 -0.93 2.94 26.50
N LEU A 154 -0.13 1.88 26.29
CA LEU A 154 1.31 2.01 26.02
C LEU A 154 1.63 2.44 24.58
N THR A 155 0.65 2.32 23.67
CA THR A 155 0.85 2.64 22.25
C THR A 155 0.64 4.12 21.96
N ILE A 156 -0.18 4.79 22.77
CA ILE A 156 -0.48 6.24 22.72
C ILE A 156 0.59 7.00 23.49
#